data_AF-A0A4R4BHD9-F1
#
_entry.id   AF-A0A4R4BHD9-F1
#
_cell.length_a   1.000
_cell.length_b   1.000
_cell.length_c   1.000
_cell.angle_alpha   90.00
_cell.angle_beta   90.00
_cell.angle_gamma   90.00
#
_symmetry.space_group_name_H-M   'P 1'
#
loop_
_entity.id
_entity.type
_entity.pdbx_description
1 polymer ?
#
loop_
_entity_poly.entity_id
_entity_poly.type
_entity_poly.pdbx_seq_one_letter_code
_entity_poly.pdbx_strand_id
1 'polypeptide(L)'
;MARRQANKIVRVQFSEDRVMMFGNSYKPWEMQFDEYLWLLKQEGELDGVEKVTVSDSEWVSWGGLKWCPEEKFQHQLNREGCQDSDPDNTNPRQYKEMTFYKDASTTRKVNKAVSNYKRGIY
;
A
#
# COMPACT_ATOMS: atom_id res chain seq x y z
N MET A 1 20.63 16.95 2.29
CA MET A 1 19.55 16.28 3.05
C MET A 1 18.50 15.82 2.05
N ALA A 2 18.32 14.50 1.90
CA ALA A 2 17.31 13.96 0.98
C ALA A 2 15.92 14.42 1.45
N ARG A 3 15.14 15.00 0.53
CA ARG A 3 13.74 15.38 0.78
C ARG A 3 13.03 14.12 1.27
N ARG A 4 12.65 14.05 2.55
CA ARG A 4 11.83 12.97 3.09
C ARG A 4 10.59 12.91 2.19
N GLN A 5 10.48 11.86 1.38
CA GLN A 5 9.29 11.62 0.58
C GLN A 5 8.13 11.62 1.58
N ALA A 6 7.11 12.45 1.39
CA ALA A 6 5.99 12.53 2.31
C ALA A 6 5.43 11.10 2.50
N ASN A 7 5.43 10.63 3.74
CA ASN A 7 4.85 9.33 4.08
C ASN A 7 3.38 9.40 3.68
N LYS A 8 3.00 8.63 2.67
CA LYS A 8 1.62 8.52 2.21
C LYS A 8 1.26 7.06 2.05
N ILE A 9 -0.02 6.80 2.25
CA ILE A 9 -0.65 5.52 1.96
C ILE A 9 -1.11 5.55 0.51
N VAL A 10 -0.76 4.54 -0.27
CA VAL A 10 -1.24 4.33 -1.63
C VAL A 10 -2.23 3.16 -1.61
N ARG A 11 -3.49 3.42 -1.94
CA ARG A 11 -4.56 2.43 -2.10
C ARG A 11 -4.75 2.15 -3.58
N VAL A 12 -4.49 0.91 -4.00
CA VAL A 12 -4.64 0.42 -5.38
C VAL A 12 -5.76 -0.60 -5.41
N GLN A 13 -6.80 -0.32 -6.20
CA GLN A 13 -7.91 -1.22 -6.46
C GLN A 13 -7.69 -1.88 -7.82
N PHE A 14 -7.52 -3.20 -7.81
CA PHE A 14 -7.34 -4.02 -9.01
C PHE A 14 -8.67 -4.57 -9.54
N SER A 15 -9.61 -4.87 -8.63
CA SER A 15 -10.99 -5.29 -8.89
C SER A 15 -11.86 -4.91 -7.68
N GLU A 16 -13.18 -5.11 -7.77
CA GLU A 16 -14.11 -4.87 -6.64
C GLU A 16 -13.67 -5.57 -5.34
N ASP A 17 -13.17 -6.80 -5.44
CA ASP A 17 -12.78 -7.61 -4.28
C ASP A 17 -11.29 -7.53 -3.91
N ARG A 18 -10.48 -6.79 -4.69
CA ARG A 18 -9.02 -6.75 -4.50
C ARG A 18 -8.51 -5.33 -4.41
N VAL A 19 -8.40 -4.87 -3.17
CA VAL A 19 -7.81 -3.59 -2.82
C VAL A 19 -6.58 -3.81 -1.95
N MET A 20 -5.45 -3.30 -2.41
CA MET A 20 -4.18 -3.39 -1.73
C MET A 20 -3.67 -2.01 -1.33
N MET A 21 -3.15 -1.93 -0.12
CA MET A 21 -2.59 -0.72 0.46
C MET A 21 -1.08 -0.86 0.58
N PHE A 22 -0.37 0.19 0.21
CA PHE A 22 1.08 0.28 0.22
C PHE A 22 1.51 1.55 0.94
N GLY A 23 2.67 1.53 1.56
CA GLY A 23 3.29 2.74 2.07
C GLY A 23 4.78 2.53 2.28
N ASN A 24 5.48 3.61 2.61
CA ASN A 24 6.91 3.52 2.85
C ASN A 24 7.15 2.75 4.15
N SER A 25 7.92 1.66 4.06
CA SER A 25 8.36 0.86 5.20
C SER A 25 9.89 0.98 5.31
N TYR A 26 10.61 -0.13 5.41
CA TYR A 26 12.06 -0.20 5.22
C TYR A 26 12.49 0.04 3.76
N LYS A 27 11.55 0.07 2.80
CA LYS A 27 11.74 0.46 1.40
C LYS A 27 10.63 1.44 0.94
N PRO A 28 10.85 2.20 -0.16
CA PRO A 28 9.79 2.98 -0.79
C PRO A 28 8.62 2.13 -1.24
N TRP A 29 7.40 2.68 -1.20
CA TRP A 29 6.18 1.99 -1.64
C TRP A 29 6.28 1.54 -3.11
N GLU A 30 6.97 2.28 -3.98
CA GLU A 30 7.13 1.89 -5.39
C GLU A 30 7.83 0.54 -5.55
N MET A 31 8.92 0.31 -4.81
CA MET A 31 9.65 -0.96 -4.88
C MET A 31 8.81 -2.12 -4.34
N GLN A 32 8.04 -1.86 -3.30
CA GLN A 32 7.15 -2.86 -2.70
C GLN A 32 5.97 -3.16 -3.61
N PHE A 33 5.47 -2.16 -4.33
CA PHE A 33 4.46 -2.33 -5.36
C PHE A 33 4.99 -3.19 -6.52
N ASP A 34 6.22 -2.94 -7.00
CA ASP A 34 6.86 -3.77 -8.01
C ASP A 34 7.01 -5.23 -7.55
N GLU A 35 7.46 -5.45 -6.29
CA GLU A 35 7.51 -6.80 -5.69
C GLU A 35 6.13 -7.48 -5.72
N TYR A 36 5.06 -6.74 -5.42
CA TYR A 36 3.69 -7.27 -5.46
C TYR A 36 3.20 -7.57 -6.88
N LEU A 37 3.51 -6.72 -7.87
CA LEU A 37 3.18 -6.98 -9.27
C LEU A 37 3.88 -8.23 -9.81
N TRP A 38 5.12 -8.47 -9.36
CA TRP A 38 5.84 -9.69 -9.70
C TRP A 38 5.13 -10.94 -9.16
N LEU A 39 4.65 -10.90 -7.90
CA LEU A 39 3.86 -11.99 -7.32
C LEU A 39 2.58 -12.25 -8.12
N LEU A 40 1.78 -11.20 -8.37
CA LEU A 40 0.57 -11.32 -9.17
C LEU A 40 0.83 -11.90 -10.57
N LYS A 41 1.95 -11.52 -11.20
CA LYS A 41 2.33 -12.07 -12.50
C LYS A 41 2.66 -13.55 -12.42
N GLN A 42 3.36 -13.99 -11.39
CA GLN A 42 3.67 -15.42 -11.18
C GLN A 42 2.42 -16.25 -10.92
N GLU A 43 1.46 -15.68 -10.22
CA GLU A 43 0.17 -16.31 -9.90
C GLU A 43 -0.82 -16.26 -11.07
N GLY A 44 -0.51 -15.50 -12.14
CA GLY A 44 -1.40 -15.32 -13.28
C GLY A 44 -2.57 -14.38 -13.01
N GLU A 45 -2.50 -13.60 -11.93
CA GLU A 45 -3.57 -12.73 -11.43
C GLU A 45 -3.32 -11.23 -11.72
N LEU A 46 -2.33 -10.91 -12.56
CA LEU A 46 -1.99 -9.53 -12.90
C LEU A 46 -3.05 -8.91 -13.84
N ASP A 47 -4.06 -8.29 -13.23
CA ASP A 47 -5.12 -7.59 -13.94
C ASP A 47 -4.80 -6.10 -14.17
N GLY A 48 -5.81 -5.35 -14.62
CA GLY A 48 -5.75 -3.90 -14.67
C GLY A 48 -5.83 -3.28 -13.27
N VAL A 49 -5.69 -1.95 -13.24
CA VAL A 49 -5.99 -1.14 -12.04
C VAL A 49 -7.21 -0.32 -12.36
N GLU A 50 -8.25 -0.44 -11.53
CA GLU A 50 -9.50 0.30 -11.67
C GLU A 50 -9.37 1.70 -11.06
N LYS A 51 -8.74 1.79 -9.89
CA LYS A 51 -8.68 3.03 -9.12
C LYS A 51 -7.42 3.11 -8.27
N VAL A 52 -6.82 4.29 -8.25
CA VAL A 52 -5.72 4.64 -7.35
C VAL A 52 -6.12 5.85 -6.53
N THR A 53 -5.94 5.74 -5.22
CA THR A 53 -6.14 6.84 -4.27
C THR A 53 -5.01 6.87 -3.27
N VAL A 54 -4.77 8.04 -2.67
CA VAL A 54 -3.75 8.22 -1.65
C VAL A 54 -4.33 8.88 -0.40
N SER A 55 -3.70 8.63 0.73
CA SER A 55 -3.94 9.37 1.98
C SER A 55 -2.62 9.93 2.48
N ASP A 56 -2.65 11.15 3.03
CA ASP A 56 -1.50 11.80 3.67
C ASP A 56 -1.23 11.27 5.09
N SER A 57 -2.04 10.31 5.56
CA SER A 57 -1.75 9.59 6.80
C SER A 57 -0.44 8.79 6.67
N GLU A 58 0.26 8.63 7.79
CA GLU A 58 1.48 7.83 7.81
C GLU A 58 1.19 6.33 7.61
N TRP A 59 2.09 5.64 6.92
CA TRP A 59 2.04 4.18 6.82
C TRP A 59 2.30 3.53 8.17
N VAL A 60 1.75 2.34 8.38
CA VAL A 60 1.92 1.57 9.61
C VAL A 60 3.40 1.16 9.75
N SER A 61 4.05 1.57 10.83
CA SER A 61 5.50 1.42 11.00
C SER A 61 5.90 0.32 12.00
N TRP A 62 5.30 -0.87 11.91
CA TRP A 62 5.73 -2.02 12.71
C TRP A 62 5.94 -3.27 11.84
N GLY A 63 6.80 -4.18 12.30
CA GLY A 63 6.98 -5.51 11.69
C GLY A 63 7.48 -5.53 10.23
N GLY A 64 7.91 -4.40 9.66
CA GLY A 64 8.31 -4.32 8.26
C GLY A 64 7.15 -4.52 7.27
N LEU A 65 5.91 -4.19 7.67
CA LEU A 65 4.72 -4.34 6.84
C LEU A 65 4.90 -3.64 5.49
N LYS A 66 4.89 -4.41 4.41
CA LYS A 66 5.13 -3.88 3.06
C LYS A 66 3.88 -3.36 2.37
N TRP A 67 2.85 -4.19 2.44
CA TRP A 67 1.53 -3.97 1.90
C TRP A 67 0.54 -4.83 2.67
N CYS A 68 -0.73 -4.50 2.58
CA CYS A 68 -1.79 -5.37 3.09
C CYS A 68 -3.10 -5.15 2.33
N PRO A 69 -4.02 -6.13 2.37
CA PRO A 69 -5.40 -5.92 1.95
C PRO A 69 -6.06 -4.82 2.77
N GLU A 70 -6.89 -4.00 2.13
CA GLU A 70 -7.62 -2.90 2.80
C GLU A 70 -8.45 -3.40 4.00
N GLU A 71 -9.12 -4.55 3.86
CA GLU A 71 -9.91 -5.18 4.92
C GLU A 71 -9.11 -5.48 6.20
N LYS A 72 -7.80 -5.73 6.09
CA LYS A 72 -6.92 -6.01 7.22
C LYS A 72 -6.25 -4.76 7.76
N PHE A 73 -6.40 -3.60 7.12
CA PHE A 73 -5.63 -2.41 7.47
C PHE A 73 -5.97 -1.87 8.86
N GLN A 74 -7.24 -1.90 9.27
CA GLN A 74 -7.60 -1.51 10.65
C GLN A 74 -6.93 -2.42 11.69
N HIS A 75 -6.85 -3.73 11.41
CA HIS A 75 -6.11 -4.64 12.28
C HIS A 75 -4.62 -4.28 12.36
N GLN A 76 -4.00 -3.87 11.25
CA GLN A 76 -2.61 -3.39 11.25
C GLN A 76 -2.44 -2.11 12.09
N LEU A 77 -3.42 -1.19 12.07
CA LEU A 77 -3.42 0.01 12.90
C LEU A 77 -3.60 -0.32 14.39
N ASN A 78 -4.42 -1.32 14.73
CA ASN A 78 -4.63 -1.77 16.10
C ASN A 78 -3.36 -2.34 16.75
N ARG A 79 -2.48 -2.96 15.95
CA ARG A 79 -1.22 -3.56 16.40
C ARG A 79 -0.03 -2.58 16.32
N GLU A 80 -0.26 -1.35 15.91
CA GLU A 80 0.83 -0.38 15.74
C GLU A 80 1.51 -0.04 17.07
N GLY A 81 2.82 -0.30 17.14
CA GLY A 81 3.64 -0.09 18.33
C GLY A 81 3.61 -1.25 19.34
N CYS A 82 2.86 -2.32 19.05
CA CYS A 82 2.75 -3.51 19.90
C CYS A 82 3.73 -4.61 19.45
N GLN A 83 4.27 -5.37 20.41
CA GLN A 83 4.95 -6.64 20.15
C GLN A 83 3.96 -7.81 20.09
N ASP A 84 4.41 -8.99 19.65
CA ASP A 84 3.53 -10.14 19.42
C ASP A 84 2.69 -10.53 20.64
N SER A 85 3.27 -10.47 21.85
CA SER A 85 2.58 -10.79 23.10
C SER A 85 1.77 -9.65 23.70
N ASP A 86 1.91 -8.43 23.17
CA ASP A 86 1.26 -7.27 23.76
C ASP A 86 -0.24 -7.27 23.41
N PRO A 87 -1.10 -6.76 24.32
CA PRO A 87 -2.46 -6.39 23.92
C PRO A 87 -2.44 -5.32 22.83
N ASP A 88 -3.56 -5.18 22.11
CA ASP A 88 -3.72 -4.16 21.09
C ASP A 88 -3.50 -2.74 21.66
N ASN A 89 -3.08 -1.84 20.78
CA ASN A 89 -2.91 -0.43 21.10
C ASN A 89 -4.23 0.13 21.65
N THR A 90 -4.15 0.78 22.82
CA THR A 90 -5.33 1.30 23.52
C THR A 90 -5.93 2.53 22.82
N ASN A 91 -5.19 3.18 21.93
CA ASN A 91 -5.67 4.33 21.15
C ASN A 91 -5.21 4.23 19.68
N PRO A 92 -5.75 3.27 18.91
CA PRO A 92 -5.32 3.04 17.55
C PRO A 92 -5.91 4.08 16.60
N ARG A 93 -5.13 4.45 15.59
CA ARG A 93 -5.63 5.28 14.48
C ARG A 93 -6.81 4.58 13.79
N GLN A 94 -7.80 5.37 13.38
CA GLN A 94 -9.02 4.84 12.80
C GLN A 94 -8.98 4.98 11.27
N TYR A 95 -9.11 3.85 10.56
CA TYR A 95 -9.12 3.82 9.10
C TYR A 95 -10.24 4.70 8.52
N LYS A 96 -11.43 4.65 9.13
CA LYS A 96 -12.60 5.45 8.73
C LYS A 96 -12.37 6.98 8.80
N GLU A 97 -11.37 7.42 9.55
CA GLU A 97 -11.03 8.85 9.70
C GLU A 97 -10.00 9.32 8.65
N MET A 98 -9.41 8.38 7.90
CA MET A 98 -8.45 8.69 6.85
C MET A 98 -9.15 9.21 5.60
N THR A 99 -8.60 10.26 4.99
CA THR A 99 -9.14 10.82 3.75
C THR A 99 -8.35 10.32 2.55
N PHE A 100 -9.05 9.66 1.63
CA PHE A 100 -8.46 9.17 0.38
C PHE A 100 -8.86 10.05 -0.81
N TYR A 101 -7.88 10.54 -1.55
CA TYR A 101 -8.08 11.38 -2.72
C TYR A 101 -7.29 10.88 -3.93
N LYS A 102 -7.66 11.35 -5.13
CA LYS A 102 -6.95 10.98 -6.36
C LYS A 102 -5.66 11.79 -6.47
N ASP A 103 -4.53 11.11 -6.67
CA ASP A 103 -3.25 11.74 -7.00
C ASP A 103 -2.80 11.32 -8.41
N ALA A 104 -2.77 12.26 -9.34
CA ALA A 104 -2.42 11.99 -10.74
C ALA A 104 -0.98 11.49 -10.88
N SER A 105 -0.06 11.95 -10.03
CA SER A 105 1.34 11.54 -10.07
C SER A 105 1.49 10.07 -9.68
N THR A 106 0.96 9.68 -8.52
CA THR A 106 0.95 8.28 -8.08
C THR A 106 0.17 7.39 -9.05
N THR A 107 -0.98 7.84 -9.57
CA THR A 107 -1.76 7.07 -10.56
C THR A 107 -0.94 6.76 -11.81
N ARG A 108 -0.21 7.74 -12.36
CA ARG A 108 0.67 7.51 -13.53
C ARG A 108 1.78 6.51 -13.22
N LYS A 109 2.39 6.57 -12.03
CA LYS A 109 3.43 5.62 -11.61
C LYS A 109 2.89 4.19 -11.54
N VAL A 110 1.76 4.00 -10.87
CA VAL A 110 1.08 2.70 -10.74
C VAL A 110 0.75 2.12 -12.12
N ASN A 111 0.10 2.91 -12.98
CA ASN A 111 -0.30 2.46 -14.31
C ASN A 111 0.92 2.12 -15.19
N LYS A 112 2.00 2.89 -15.08
CA LYS A 112 3.24 2.60 -15.80
C LYS A 112 3.87 1.29 -15.35
N ALA A 113 3.96 1.04 -14.04
CA ALA A 113 4.50 -0.21 -13.50
C ALA A 113 3.66 -1.42 -13.95
N VAL A 114 2.34 -1.35 -13.81
CA VAL A 114 1.43 -2.41 -14.28
C VAL A 114 1.61 -2.67 -15.78
N SER A 115 1.68 -1.61 -16.60
CA SER A 115 1.90 -1.74 -18.04
C SER A 115 3.26 -2.39 -18.37
N ASN A 116 4.31 -2.07 -17.62
CA ASN A 116 5.63 -2.65 -17.79
C ASN A 116 5.60 -4.17 -17.52
N TYR A 117 5.00 -4.58 -16.39
CA TYR A 117 4.87 -5.99 -16.02
C TYR A 117 4.08 -6.81 -17.04
N LYS A 118 2.96 -6.26 -17.55
CA LYS A 118 2.17 -6.87 -18.64
C LYS A 118 2.95 -7.03 -19.93
N ARG A 119 3.90 -6.13 -20.22
CA ARG A 119 4.78 -6.18 -21.39
C ARG A 119 6.07 -6.97 -21.18
N GLY A 120 6.31 -7.47 -19.97
CA GLY A 120 7.56 -8.17 -19.64
C GLY A 120 8.79 -7.27 -19.53
N ILE A 121 8.59 -5.97 -19.27
CA ILE A 121 9.67 -5.00 -19.05
C ILE A 121 9.81 -4.82 -17.53
N TYR A 122 10.99 -5.06 -16.98
CA TYR A 122 11.27 -4.98 -15.53
C TYR A 122 12.47 -4.08 -15.26
#